data_AF-A0AAJ4MNB4-F1
#
_entry.id   AF-A0AAJ4MNB4-F1
#
_cell.length_a   1.000
_cell.length_b   1.000
_cell.length_c   1.000
_cell.angle_alpha   90.00
_cell.angle_beta   90.00
_cell.angle_gamma   90.00
#
_symmetry.space_group_name_H-M   'P 1'
#
loop_
_entity.id
_entity.type
_entity.pdbx_description
1 polymer ?
#
loop_
_entity_poly.entity_id
_entity_poly.type
_entity_poly.pdbx_seq_one_letter_code
_entity_poly.pdbx_strand_id
1 'polypeptide(L)'
;MEQLTVLEIAVFQLRMGFGRADRCVDWAVERLRRDEEGDDLEVVLLASARGRDEVLPLAEAIIERYRGAQRLSEQFLAGKYIVELRAAYLAGRESAASLDAIFTRLYPALGYPDWLVMLSRNCEYAMDVADFELPFEDEFRYIASLWAQVESMAAFEREYRRQTSNTHDMK
;
A
#
# COMPACT_ATOMS: atom_id res chain seq x y z
N MET A 1 7.12 -10.97 -10.45
CA MET A 1 5.88 -10.19 -10.29
C MET A 1 5.79 -9.48 -8.93
N GLU A 2 6.06 -10.16 -7.81
CA GLU A 2 6.08 -9.55 -6.47
C GLU A 2 7.04 -8.38 -6.33
N GLN A 3 8.20 -8.44 -7.00
CA GLN A 3 9.18 -7.34 -6.97
C GLN A 3 8.57 -6.01 -7.44
N LEU A 4 7.76 -5.97 -8.50
CA LEU A 4 7.17 -4.71 -8.96
C LEU A 4 6.17 -4.13 -7.95
N THR A 5 5.48 -4.99 -7.20
CA THR A 5 4.62 -4.55 -6.09
C THR A 5 5.43 -3.87 -4.98
N VAL A 6 6.67 -4.31 -4.74
CA VAL A 6 7.58 -3.64 -3.78
C VAL A 6 7.90 -2.22 -4.26
N LEU A 7 8.16 -2.02 -5.55
CA LEU A 7 8.40 -0.70 -6.12
C LEU A 7 7.12 0.17 -6.06
N GLU A 8 5.96 -0.38 -6.41
CA GLU A 8 4.65 0.29 -6.29
C GLU A 8 4.43 0.83 -4.87
N ILE A 9 4.65 0.00 -3.84
CA ILE A 9 4.49 0.41 -2.44
C ILE A 9 5.55 1.44 -2.04
N ALA A 10 6.80 1.27 -2.46
CA ALA A 10 7.87 2.22 -2.15
C ALA A 10 7.59 3.61 -2.75
N VAL A 11 7.11 3.68 -4.00
CA VAL A 11 6.66 4.91 -4.65
C VAL A 11 5.51 5.55 -3.87
N PHE A 12 4.52 4.77 -3.47
CA PHE A 12 3.39 5.26 -2.69
C PHE A 12 3.83 5.88 -1.37
N GLN A 13 4.62 5.15 -0.59
CA GLN A 13 5.14 5.65 0.67
C GLN A 13 5.99 6.90 0.48
N LEU A 14 6.81 6.95 -0.56
CA LEU A 14 7.61 8.13 -0.88
C LEU A 14 6.71 9.33 -1.22
N ARG A 15 5.70 9.16 -2.07
CA ARG A 15 4.72 10.21 -2.42
C ARG A 15 4.07 10.79 -1.17
N MET A 16 3.61 9.92 -0.28
CA MET A 16 2.87 10.26 0.95
C MET A 16 3.76 10.72 2.12
N GLY A 17 5.09 10.67 1.96
CA GLY A 17 6.04 11.02 3.01
C GLY A 17 6.09 10.03 4.17
N PHE A 18 5.71 8.77 3.93
CA PHE A 18 5.90 7.65 4.86
C PHE A 18 7.24 6.93 4.64
N GLY A 19 7.77 6.99 3.41
CA GLY A 19 8.93 6.21 2.98
C GLY A 19 10.14 7.07 2.62
N ARG A 20 11.29 6.39 2.52
CA ARG A 20 12.56 6.97 2.05
C ARG A 20 12.78 6.63 0.58
N ALA A 21 13.41 7.56 -0.13
CA ALA A 21 13.80 7.38 -1.54
C ALA A 21 14.67 6.11 -1.73
N ASP A 22 15.52 5.82 -0.73
CA ASP A 22 16.41 4.65 -0.69
C ASP A 22 15.67 3.33 -0.98
N ARG A 23 14.40 3.17 -0.60
CA ARG A 23 13.66 1.91 -0.83
C ARG A 23 13.44 1.61 -2.33
N CYS A 24 13.25 2.64 -3.15
CA CYS A 24 13.13 2.48 -4.60
C CYS A 24 14.50 2.22 -5.25
N VAL A 25 15.54 2.86 -4.71
CA VAL A 25 16.94 2.65 -5.15
C VAL A 25 17.38 1.22 -4.83
N ASP A 26 17.14 0.74 -3.61
CA ASP A 26 17.46 -0.62 -3.17
C ASP A 26 16.76 -1.67 -4.04
N TRP A 27 15.51 -1.41 -4.44
CA TRP A 27 14.79 -2.26 -5.39
C TRP A 27 15.52 -2.36 -6.73
N ALA A 28 15.97 -1.22 -7.28
CA ALA A 28 16.68 -1.20 -8.55
C ALA A 28 18.05 -1.88 -8.44
N VAL A 29 18.79 -1.60 -7.36
CA VAL A 29 20.09 -2.22 -7.07
C VAL A 29 19.97 -3.74 -6.95
N GLU A 30 18.96 -4.25 -6.25
CA GLU A 30 18.76 -5.70 -6.12
C GLU A 30 18.38 -6.34 -7.45
N ARG A 31 17.65 -5.62 -8.32
CA ARG A 31 17.32 -6.10 -9.67
C ARG A 31 18.57 -6.17 -10.56
N LEU A 32 19.42 -5.15 -10.52
CA LEU A 32 20.72 -5.16 -11.21
C LEU A 32 21.64 -6.28 -10.69
N ARG A 33 21.65 -6.52 -9.37
CA ARG A 33 22.46 -7.58 -8.76
C ARG A 33 22.05 -8.98 -9.25
N ARG A 34 20.82 -9.13 -9.75
CA ARG A 34 20.27 -10.38 -10.28
C ARG A 34 20.32 -10.48 -11.81
N ASP A 35 20.88 -9.47 -12.49
CA ASP A 35 20.86 -9.35 -13.95
C ASP A 35 19.41 -9.40 -14.53
N GLU A 36 18.44 -8.81 -13.81
CA GLU A 36 17.00 -8.84 -14.13
C GLU A 36 16.48 -7.54 -14.80
N GLU A 37 17.36 -6.59 -15.11
CA GLU A 37 17.05 -5.30 -15.76
C GLU A 37 16.88 -5.40 -17.28
N GLY A 38 17.59 -6.31 -17.94
CA GLY A 38 17.66 -6.35 -19.40
C GLY A 38 18.29 -5.08 -19.97
N ASP A 39 17.61 -4.42 -20.91
CA ASP A 39 18.06 -3.15 -21.52
C ASP A 39 17.33 -1.92 -20.92
N ASP A 40 16.72 -2.05 -19.74
CA ASP A 40 15.93 -0.98 -19.13
C ASP A 40 16.83 0.07 -18.46
N LEU A 41 17.10 1.15 -19.20
CA LEU A 41 17.92 2.27 -18.73
C LEU A 41 17.33 2.95 -17.49
N GLU A 42 16.01 3.01 -17.36
CA GLU A 42 15.36 3.63 -16.20
C GLU A 42 15.66 2.86 -14.91
N VAL A 43 15.75 1.52 -14.95
CA VAL A 43 16.21 0.70 -13.81
C VAL A 43 17.64 1.05 -13.43
N VAL A 44 18.54 1.19 -14.41
CA VAL A 44 19.94 1.56 -14.18
C VAL A 44 20.04 2.96 -13.56
N LEU A 45 19.30 3.93 -14.09
CA LEU A 45 19.27 5.30 -13.57
C LEU A 45 18.73 5.34 -12.15
N LEU A 46 17.64 4.60 -11.87
CA LEU A 46 17.03 4.54 -10.55
C LEU A 46 17.99 4.03 -9.48
N ALA A 47 18.85 3.05 -9.81
CA ALA A 47 19.86 2.54 -8.89
C ALA A 47 20.92 3.59 -8.47
N SER A 48 21.07 4.66 -9.26
CA SER A 48 22.00 5.77 -8.98
C SER A 48 21.32 7.05 -8.49
N ALA A 49 19.99 7.11 -8.56
CA ALA A 49 19.20 8.31 -8.28
C ALA A 49 19.34 8.76 -6.82
N ARG A 50 19.24 10.09 -6.61
CA ARG A 50 19.38 10.72 -5.30
C ARG A 50 18.16 11.57 -4.97
N GLY A 51 17.60 11.31 -3.79
CA GLY A 51 16.48 12.08 -3.27
C GLY A 51 15.18 11.83 -4.03
N ARG A 52 14.12 12.48 -3.56
CA ARG A 52 12.75 12.24 -4.01
C ARG A 52 12.54 12.63 -5.48
N ASP A 53 13.10 13.76 -5.90
CA ASP A 53 12.79 14.38 -7.20
C ASP A 53 13.39 13.62 -8.38
N GLU A 54 14.50 12.91 -8.18
CA GLU A 54 15.05 12.00 -9.19
C GLU A 54 14.40 10.61 -9.14
N VAL A 55 14.14 10.10 -7.93
CA VAL A 55 13.63 8.74 -7.73
C VAL A 55 12.19 8.57 -8.23
N LEU A 56 11.30 9.52 -7.92
CA LEU A 56 9.86 9.36 -8.24
C LEU A 56 9.61 9.23 -9.75
N PRO A 57 10.09 10.14 -10.62
CA PRO A 57 9.82 10.05 -12.06
C PRO A 57 10.34 8.74 -12.67
N LEU A 58 11.51 8.28 -12.25
CA LEU A 58 12.12 7.03 -12.75
C LEU A 58 11.30 5.80 -12.31
N ALA A 59 10.97 5.72 -11.02
CA ALA A 59 10.20 4.60 -10.49
C ALA A 59 8.79 4.54 -11.10
N GLU A 60 8.15 5.68 -11.33
CA GLU A 60 6.84 5.76 -11.97
C GLU A 60 6.90 5.33 -13.44
N ALA A 61 7.92 5.77 -14.19
CA ALA A 61 8.12 5.35 -15.58
C ALA A 61 8.32 3.84 -15.71
N ILE A 62 9.08 3.23 -14.78
CA ILE A 62 9.26 1.77 -14.70
C ILE A 62 7.92 1.08 -14.44
N ILE A 63 7.15 1.52 -13.44
CA ILE A 63 5.84 0.92 -13.13
C ILE A 63 4.90 1.04 -14.33
N GLU A 64 4.83 2.22 -14.95
CA GLU A 64 3.99 2.45 -16.13
C GLU A 64 4.38 1.54 -17.29
N ARG A 65 5.67 1.38 -17.56
CA ARG A 65 6.16 0.50 -18.64
C ARG A 65 5.79 -0.96 -18.41
N TYR A 66 5.98 -1.48 -17.19
CA TYR A 66 5.80 -2.91 -16.91
C TYR A 66 4.37 -3.29 -16.53
N ARG A 67 3.57 -2.34 -16.00
CA ARG A 67 2.25 -2.62 -15.41
C ARG A 67 1.14 -1.71 -15.91
N GLY A 68 1.47 -0.64 -16.63
CA GLY A 68 0.54 0.36 -17.17
C GLY A 68 0.21 1.48 -16.17
N ALA A 69 -0.11 2.67 -16.70
CA ALA A 69 -0.37 3.88 -15.91
C ALA A 69 -1.50 3.72 -14.87
N GLN A 70 -2.47 2.84 -15.13
CA GLN A 70 -3.57 2.55 -14.19
C GLN A 70 -3.08 2.05 -12.83
N ARG A 71 -1.85 1.50 -12.75
CA ARG A 71 -1.22 1.03 -11.52
C ARG A 71 -0.66 2.14 -10.65
N LEU A 72 -0.53 3.35 -11.18
CA LEU A 72 -0.08 4.53 -10.46
C LEU A 72 -1.21 5.29 -9.75
N SER A 73 -2.46 4.81 -9.85
CA SER A 73 -3.59 5.33 -9.09
C SER A 73 -3.31 5.27 -7.58
N GLU A 74 -3.51 6.39 -6.88
CA GLU A 74 -3.22 6.51 -5.45
C GLU A 74 -4.03 5.51 -4.62
N GLN A 75 -5.30 5.28 -4.95
CA GLN A 75 -6.13 4.31 -4.22
C GLN A 75 -5.65 2.87 -4.44
N PHE A 76 -5.21 2.53 -5.66
CA PHE A 76 -4.69 1.18 -5.93
C PHE A 76 -3.38 0.94 -5.16
N LEU A 77 -2.46 1.91 -5.22
CA LEU A 77 -1.20 1.86 -4.50
C LEU A 77 -1.40 1.83 -2.98
N ALA A 78 -2.34 2.62 -2.45
CA ALA A 78 -2.75 2.56 -1.05
C ALA A 78 -3.25 1.16 -0.69
N GLY A 79 -4.09 0.56 -1.52
CA GLY A 79 -4.55 -0.81 -1.33
C GLY A 79 -3.42 -1.82 -1.18
N LYS A 80 -2.39 -1.75 -2.03
CA LYS A 80 -1.19 -2.59 -1.91
C LYS A 80 -0.41 -2.31 -0.64
N TYR A 81 -0.34 -1.05 -0.22
CA TYR A 81 0.29 -0.69 1.05
C TYR A 81 -0.49 -1.23 2.26
N ILE A 82 -1.82 -1.27 2.23
CA ILE A 82 -2.64 -1.91 3.28
C ILE A 82 -2.30 -3.40 3.44
N VAL A 83 -2.01 -4.10 2.35
CA VAL A 83 -1.55 -5.52 2.40
C VAL A 83 -0.22 -5.63 3.14
N GLU A 84 0.74 -4.74 2.85
CA GLU A 84 2.02 -4.70 3.55
C GLU A 84 1.87 -4.33 5.03
N LEU A 85 1.04 -3.34 5.35
CA LEU A 85 0.75 -2.95 6.73
C LEU A 85 0.15 -4.12 7.51
N ARG A 86 -0.74 -4.91 6.90
CA ARG A 86 -1.28 -6.10 7.56
C ARG A 86 -0.21 -7.13 7.86
N ALA A 87 0.68 -7.39 6.91
CA ALA A 87 1.80 -8.30 7.13
C ALA A 87 2.75 -7.79 8.22
N ALA A 88 3.00 -6.48 8.27
CA ALA A 88 3.82 -5.86 9.30
C ALA A 88 3.17 -5.91 10.68
N TYR A 89 1.85 -5.69 10.77
CA TYR A 89 1.06 -5.82 11.99
C TYR A 89 1.09 -7.25 12.54
N LEU A 90 0.82 -8.26 11.70
CA LEU A 90 0.91 -9.67 12.10
C LEU A 90 2.32 -10.09 12.54
N ALA A 91 3.36 -9.43 12.01
CA ALA A 91 4.75 -9.65 12.41
C ALA A 91 5.15 -8.85 13.67
N GLY A 92 4.23 -8.10 14.28
CA GLY A 92 4.49 -7.24 15.45
C GLY A 92 5.36 -6.01 15.17
N ARG A 93 5.54 -5.64 13.90
CA ARG A 93 6.29 -4.42 13.50
C ARG A 93 5.42 -3.17 13.49
N GLU A 94 4.12 -3.34 13.30
CA GLU A 94 3.11 -2.30 13.44
C GLU A 94 2.18 -2.68 14.61
N SER A 95 1.64 -1.68 15.30
CA SER A 95 0.63 -1.83 16.34
C SER A 95 -0.66 -1.13 15.90
N ALA A 96 -1.78 -1.36 16.60
CA ALA A 96 -3.02 -0.61 16.34
C ALA A 96 -2.79 0.91 16.39
N ALA A 97 -1.95 1.39 17.31
CA ALA A 97 -1.63 2.81 17.43
C ALA A 97 -0.82 3.36 16.26
N SER A 98 0.17 2.62 15.73
CA SER A 98 0.91 3.08 14.56
C SER A 98 0.06 3.01 13.29
N LEU A 99 -0.81 2.01 13.17
CA LEU A 99 -1.76 1.88 12.07
C LEU A 99 -2.81 2.99 12.08
N ASP A 100 -3.37 3.34 13.24
CA ASP A 100 -4.33 4.44 13.37
C ASP A 100 -3.73 5.76 12.88
N ALA A 101 -2.50 6.08 13.29
CA ALA A 101 -1.79 7.27 12.83
C ALA A 101 -1.58 7.28 11.31
N ILE A 102 -1.35 6.11 10.70
CA ILE A 102 -1.21 5.97 9.24
C ILE A 102 -2.58 6.11 8.56
N PHE A 103 -3.62 5.43 9.04
CA PHE A 103 -4.96 5.46 8.47
C PHE A 103 -5.59 6.86 8.57
N THR A 104 -5.42 7.55 9.69
CA THR A 104 -5.84 8.95 9.90
C THR A 104 -5.22 9.89 8.87
N ARG A 105 -3.96 9.64 8.47
CA ARG A 105 -3.30 10.43 7.41
C ARG A 105 -3.74 10.01 6.01
N LEU A 106 -3.92 8.71 5.76
CA LEU A 106 -4.30 8.17 4.46
C LEU A 106 -5.73 8.53 4.06
N TYR A 107 -6.67 8.47 5.00
CA TYR A 107 -8.09 8.60 4.72
C TYR A 107 -8.46 9.92 4.01
N PRO A 108 -8.09 11.11 4.51
CA PRO A 108 -8.36 12.36 3.79
C PRO A 108 -7.50 12.50 2.52
N ALA A 109 -6.26 12.02 2.53
CA ALA A 109 -5.37 12.14 1.37
C ALA A 109 -5.86 11.35 0.16
N LEU A 110 -6.60 10.26 0.38
CA LEU A 110 -7.23 9.45 -0.67
C LEU A 110 -8.64 9.93 -1.05
N GLY A 111 -9.10 11.06 -0.50
CA GLY A 111 -10.43 11.60 -0.77
C GLY A 111 -11.57 10.84 -0.09
N TYR A 112 -11.33 10.32 1.12
CA TYR A 112 -12.31 9.62 1.95
C TYR A 112 -12.93 8.37 1.30
N PRO A 113 -12.12 7.40 0.83
CA PRO A 113 -12.65 6.24 0.14
C PRO A 113 -13.50 5.36 1.06
N ASP A 114 -14.65 4.90 0.56
CA ASP A 114 -15.62 4.10 1.32
C ASP A 114 -15.01 2.85 1.96
N TRP A 115 -14.06 2.21 1.26
CA TRP A 115 -13.44 0.96 1.72
C TRP A 115 -12.49 1.13 2.92
N LEU A 116 -12.05 2.36 3.22
CA LEU A 116 -11.13 2.63 4.32
C LEU A 116 -11.85 3.10 5.59
N VAL A 117 -13.14 3.44 5.50
CA VAL A 117 -13.91 4.02 6.62
C VAL A 117 -13.97 3.06 7.80
N MET A 118 -14.46 1.84 7.57
CA MET A 118 -14.66 0.87 8.65
C MET A 118 -13.32 0.43 9.25
N LEU A 119 -12.31 0.22 8.40
CA LEU A 119 -10.98 -0.13 8.84
C LEU A 119 -10.37 0.94 9.76
N SER A 120 -10.45 2.21 9.35
CA SER A 120 -9.90 3.32 10.14
C SER A 120 -10.64 3.46 11.47
N ARG A 121 -11.98 3.46 11.43
CA ARG A 121 -12.82 3.57 12.64
C ARG A 121 -12.57 2.43 13.62
N ASN A 122 -12.54 1.19 13.15
CA ASN A 122 -12.34 0.05 14.03
C ASN A 122 -10.93 0.04 14.61
N CYS A 123 -9.92 0.45 13.83
CA CYS A 123 -8.55 0.59 14.30
C CYS A 123 -8.46 1.63 15.44
N GLU A 124 -9.12 2.78 15.27
CA GLU A 124 -9.19 3.83 16.29
C GLU A 124 -9.78 3.28 17.58
N TYR A 125 -10.96 2.67 17.52
CA TYR A 125 -11.63 2.14 18.70
C TYR A 125 -10.91 0.97 19.36
N ALA A 126 -10.24 0.11 18.60
CA ALA A 126 -9.50 -1.04 19.15
C ALA A 126 -8.35 -0.61 20.08
N MET A 127 -7.89 0.65 20.02
CA MET A 127 -6.90 1.18 20.96
C MET A 127 -7.46 1.36 22.38
N ASP A 128 -8.75 1.72 22.50
CA ASP A 128 -9.36 2.15 23.76
C ASP A 128 -10.51 1.22 24.22
N VAL A 129 -11.07 0.40 23.33
CA VAL A 129 -12.24 -0.44 23.56
C VAL A 129 -11.94 -1.88 23.12
N ALA A 130 -11.76 -2.78 24.10
CA ALA A 130 -11.42 -4.19 23.84
C ALA A 130 -12.43 -4.90 22.91
N ASP A 131 -13.70 -4.53 22.96
CA ASP A 131 -14.75 -5.12 22.10
C ASP A 131 -14.54 -4.82 20.61
N PHE A 132 -13.68 -3.84 20.26
CA PHE A 132 -13.32 -3.53 18.87
C PHE A 132 -12.10 -4.29 18.36
N GLU A 133 -11.39 -5.06 19.20
CA GLU A 133 -10.23 -5.85 18.77
C GLU A 133 -10.60 -6.82 17.63
N LEU A 134 -11.61 -7.66 17.84
CA LEU A 134 -12.06 -8.62 16.82
C LEU A 134 -12.68 -7.93 15.58
N PRO A 135 -13.59 -6.94 15.72
CA PRO A 135 -14.05 -6.10 14.60
C PRO A 135 -12.93 -5.49 13.74
N PHE A 136 -11.85 -5.01 14.37
CA PHE A 136 -10.69 -4.48 13.67
C PHE A 136 -9.93 -5.58 12.92
N GLU A 137 -9.64 -6.69 13.58
CA GLU A 137 -8.95 -7.84 12.96
C GLU A 137 -9.71 -8.39 11.73
N ASP A 138 -11.02 -8.52 11.85
CA ASP A 138 -11.88 -9.04 10.79
C ASP A 138 -11.93 -8.09 9.59
N GLU A 139 -12.09 -6.78 9.82
CA GLU A 139 -12.10 -5.78 8.75
C GLU A 139 -10.73 -5.65 8.08
N PHE A 140 -9.64 -5.61 8.86
CA PHE A 140 -8.30 -5.50 8.30
C PHE A 140 -7.96 -6.72 7.45
N ARG A 141 -8.33 -7.93 7.91
CA ARG A 141 -8.21 -9.15 7.11
C ARG A 141 -9.05 -9.07 5.85
N TYR A 142 -10.29 -8.62 5.90
CA TYR A 142 -11.17 -8.52 4.73
C TYR A 142 -10.59 -7.59 3.66
N ILE A 143 -10.30 -6.34 4.03
CA ILE A 143 -9.77 -5.32 3.11
C ILE A 143 -8.41 -5.74 2.53
N ALA A 144 -7.48 -6.21 3.37
CA ALA A 144 -6.18 -6.66 2.87
C ALA A 144 -6.29 -7.88 1.96
N SER A 145 -7.21 -8.82 2.23
CA SER A 145 -7.41 -10.00 1.38
C SER A 145 -7.92 -9.61 -0.01
N LEU A 146 -8.87 -8.66 -0.09
CA LEU A 146 -9.34 -8.14 -1.37
C LEU A 146 -8.21 -7.46 -2.14
N TRP A 147 -7.49 -6.55 -1.49
CA TRP A 147 -6.39 -5.84 -2.13
C TRP A 147 -5.24 -6.74 -2.56
N ALA A 148 -4.99 -7.86 -1.86
CA ALA A 148 -3.97 -8.82 -2.24
C ALA A 148 -4.31 -9.52 -3.59
N GLN A 149 -5.59 -9.77 -3.85
CA GLN A 149 -6.04 -10.55 -5.01
C GLN A 149 -6.26 -9.71 -6.26
N VAL A 150 -6.63 -8.45 -6.12
CA VAL A 150 -7.03 -7.59 -7.24
C VAL A 150 -5.84 -6.91 -7.92
N GLU A 151 -5.93 -6.72 -9.23
CA GLU A 151 -4.87 -6.12 -10.06
C GLU A 151 -5.20 -4.71 -10.57
N SER A 152 -6.36 -4.16 -10.21
CA SER A 152 -6.79 -2.81 -10.54
C SER A 152 -7.86 -2.29 -9.58
N MET A 153 -8.08 -0.97 -9.57
CA MET A 153 -9.17 -0.35 -8.81
C MET A 153 -10.55 -0.89 -9.24
N ALA A 154 -10.79 -1.02 -10.55
CA ALA A 154 -12.04 -1.55 -11.06
C ALA A 154 -12.29 -3.03 -10.70
N ALA A 155 -11.23 -3.82 -10.47
CA ALA A 155 -11.37 -5.17 -9.93
C ALA A 155 -11.74 -5.11 -8.44
N PHE A 156 -11.10 -4.23 -7.66
CA PHE A 156 -11.45 -4.02 -6.26
C PHE A 156 -12.91 -3.58 -6.09
N GLU A 157 -13.38 -2.60 -6.84
CA GLU A 157 -14.77 -2.10 -6.78
C GLU A 157 -15.80 -3.19 -7.09
N ARG A 158 -15.45 -4.15 -7.95
CA ARG A 158 -16.33 -5.29 -8.28
C ARG A 158 -16.42 -6.32 -7.16
N GLU A 159 -15.38 -6.47 -6.35
CA GLU A 159 -15.34 -7.46 -5.27
C GLU A 159 -15.71 -6.87 -3.90
N TYR A 160 -15.41 -5.58 -3.69
CA TYR A 160 -15.72 -4.90 -2.44
C TYR A 160 -17.23 -4.85 -2.21
N ARG A 161 -17.63 -5.21 -0.99
CA ARG A 161 -19.03 -5.17 -0.54
C ARG A 161 -19.07 -4.44 0.79
N ARG A 162 -19.60 -3.22 0.77
CA ARG A 162 -19.84 -2.43 1.99
C ARG A 162 -20.68 -3.19 3.01
N GLN A 163 -21.60 -4.06 2.56
CA GLN A 163 -22.41 -4.90 3.45
C GLN A 163 -21.53 -5.81 4.31
N THR A 164 -20.44 -6.36 3.76
CA THR A 164 -19.50 -7.19 4.52
C THR A 164 -18.76 -6.35 5.56
N SER A 165 -18.22 -5.19 5.18
CA SER A 165 -17.59 -4.27 6.16
C SER A 165 -18.54 -3.90 7.30
N ASN A 166 -19.82 -3.67 7.02
CA ASN A 166 -20.82 -3.38 8.05
C ASN A 166 -21.04 -4.55 9.03
N THR A 167 -20.74 -5.79 8.65
CA THR A 167 -20.82 -6.94 9.58
C THR A 167 -19.65 -7.00 10.56
N HIS A 168 -18.57 -6.27 10.27
CA HIS A 168 -17.43 -6.08 11.16
C HIS A 168 -17.59 -4.82 12.03
N ASP A 169 -18.81 -4.29 12.17
CA ASP A 169 -19.10 -3.30 13.20
C ASP A 169 -19.42 -4.00 14.53
N MET A 170 -19.20 -3.29 15.63
CA MET A 170 -19.63 -3.77 16.95
C MET A 170 -21.16 -3.75 17.02
N LYS A 171 -21.75 -4.85 17.52
CA LYS A 171 -23.21 -5.07 17.59
C LYS A 171 -23.81 -4.58 18.90
#